data_AF-A0A820CM07-F1
#
_entry.id   AF-A0A820CM07-F1
#
_cell.length_a   1.000
_cell.length_b   1.000
_cell.length_c   1.000
_cell.angle_alpha   90.00
_cell.angle_beta   90.00
_cell.angle_gamma   90.00
#
_symmetry.space_group_name_H-M   'P 1'
#
loop_
_entity.id
_entity.type
_entity.pdbx_description
1 polymer ?
#
loop_
_entity_poly.entity_id
_entity_poly.type
_entity_poly.pdbx_seq_one_letter_code
_entity_poly.pdbx_strand_id
1 'polypeptide(L)' 'SNHPDLGASYNNIGLVYENMDNYSKAHSFYERAVQIGQQSLPANHPDFQKWIRNLERINKKL' A
#
# COMPACT_ATOMS: atom_id res chain seq x y z
N SER A 1 17.77 8.07 1.00
CA SER A 1 17.06 7.70 2.25
C SER A 1 15.80 6.96 1.90
N ASN A 2 15.83 5.65 2.05
CA ASN A 2 14.69 4.78 1.83
C ASN A 2 13.83 4.87 3.10
N HIS A 3 12.68 5.55 3.03
CA HIS A 3 11.80 5.80 4.17
C HIS A 3 10.65 4.77 4.18
N PRO A 4 10.83 3.57 4.75
CA PRO A 4 9.76 2.58 4.84
C PRO A 4 8.54 3.13 5.60
N ASP A 5 8.75 4.05 6.54
CA ASP A 5 7.68 4.75 7.27
C ASP A 5 6.77 5.57 6.35
N LEU A 6 7.31 6.10 5.24
CA LEU A 6 6.52 6.78 4.22
C LEU A 6 5.64 5.79 3.46
N GLY A 7 6.15 4.58 3.19
CA GLY A 7 5.36 3.48 2.63
C GLY A 7 4.21 3.08 3.55
N ALA A 8 4.48 2.95 4.85
CA ALA A 8 3.46 2.66 5.86
C ALA A 8 2.38 3.77 5.90
N SER A 9 2.79 5.03 5.82
CA SER A 9 1.88 6.18 5.81
C SER A 9 0.93 6.13 4.60
N TYR A 10 1.46 5.89 3.40
CA TYR A 10 0.61 5.73 2.20
C TYR A 10 -0.32 4.53 2.29
N ASN A 11 0.14 3.39 2.80
CA ASN A 11 -0.74 2.23 3.02
C ASN A 11 -1.89 2.56 3.97
N ASN A 12 -1.64 3.34 5.02
CA ASN A 12 -2.69 3.75 5.96
C ASN A 12 -3.69 4.72 5.31
N ILE A 13 -3.24 5.63 4.44
CA ILE A 13 -4.15 6.48 3.66
C ILE A 13 -5.00 5.63 2.70
N GLY A 14 -4.41 4.60 2.08
CA GLY A 14 -5.14 3.64 1.26
C GLY A 14 -6.26 2.95 2.04
N LEU A 15 -5.99 2.51 3.28
CA LEU A 15 -7.01 1.93 4.18
C LEU A 15 -8.13 2.91 4.51
N VAL A 16 -7.82 4.18 4.74
CA VAL A 16 -8.84 5.21 5.00
C VAL A 16 -9.79 5.36 3.80
N TYR A 17 -9.24 5.47 2.58
CA TYR A 17 -10.08 5.59 1.39
C TYR A 17 -10.86 4.31 1.08
N GLU A 18 -10.29 3.15 1.36
CA GLU A 18 -11.01 1.88 1.26
C GLU A 18 -12.22 1.83 2.19
N ASN A 19 -12.07 2.28 3.44
CA ASN A 19 -13.18 2.35 4.39
C ASN A 19 -14.27 3.37 4.00
N MET A 20 -13.98 4.26 3.04
CA MET A 20 -14.92 5.19 2.44
C MET A 20 -15.48 4.69 1.10
N ASP A 21 -15.24 3.42 0.75
CA ASP A 21 -15.57 2.80 -0.54
C ASP A 21 -15.00 3.54 -1.77
N ASN A 22 -13.99 4.40 -1.56
CA ASN A 22 -13.30 5.08 -2.65
C ASN A 22 -12.12 4.22 -3.14
N TYR A 23 -12.45 3.13 -3.83
CA TYR A 23 -11.48 2.12 -4.24
C TYR A 23 -10.43 2.64 -5.21
N SER A 24 -10.77 3.59 -6.09
CA SER A 24 -9.81 4.21 -7.00
C SER A 24 -8.72 4.99 -6.26
N LYS A 25 -9.07 5.79 -5.23
CA LYS A 25 -8.06 6.47 -4.41
C LYS A 25 -7.28 5.47 -3.55
N ALA A 26 -7.95 4.50 -2.95
CA ALA A 26 -7.30 3.46 -2.16
C ALA A 26 -6.21 2.73 -2.97
N HIS A 27 -6.53 2.38 -4.23
CA HIS A 27 -5.58 1.79 -5.17
C HIS A 27 -4.33 2.64 -5.36
N SER A 28 -4.48 3.92 -5.73
CA SER A 28 -3.33 4.82 -5.96
C SER A 28 -2.40 4.92 -4.74
N PHE A 29 -2.96 4.91 -3.53
CA PHE A 29 -2.17 4.98 -2.30
C PHE A 29 -1.48 3.65 -1.95
N TYR A 30 -2.16 2.52 -2.12
CA TYR A 30 -1.52 1.21 -1.95
C TYR A 30 -0.41 0.97 -2.98
N GLU A 31 -0.61 1.38 -4.23
CA GLU A 31 0.40 1.30 -5.28
C GLU A 31 1.66 2.11 -4.90
N ARG A 32 1.47 3.32 -4.35
CA ARG A 32 2.59 4.14 -3.89
C ARG A 32 3.33 3.51 -2.70
N ALA A 33 2.60 2.88 -1.77
CA ALA A 33 3.20 2.14 -0.66
C ALA A 33 4.05 0.97 -1.15
N VAL A 34 3.53 0.18 -2.10
CA VAL A 34 4.25 -0.95 -2.71
C VAL A 34 5.49 -0.47 -3.46
N GLN A 35 5.42 0.62 -4.22
CA GLN A 35 6.56 1.18 -4.94
C GLN A 35 7.70 1.59 -3.99
N ILE A 36 7.36 2.22 -2.86
CA ILE A 36 8.35 2.58 -1.83
C ILE A 36 8.90 1.31 -1.18
N GLY A 37 8.05 0.37 -0.79
CA GLY A 37 8.45 -0.91 -0.19
C GLY A 37 9.44 -1.68 -1.07
N GLN A 38 9.18 -1.74 -2.38
CA GLN A 38 10.03 -2.42 -3.36
C GLN A 38 11.45 -1.84 -3.43
N GLN A 39 11.61 -0.55 -3.16
CA GLN A 39 12.91 0.14 -3.16
C GLN A 39 13.61 0.13 -1.79
N SER A 40 12.84 -0.08 -0.71
CA SER A 40 13.29 0.17 0.67
C SER A 40 13.38 -1.07 1.56
N LEU A 41 12.70 -2.15 1.22
CA LEU A 41 12.55 -3.34 2.06
C LEU A 41 12.90 -4.63 1.30
N PRO A 42 13.44 -5.66 1.99
CA PRO A 42 13.52 -7.00 1.43
C PRO A 42 12.15 -7.53 1.01
N ALA A 43 12.10 -8.37 -0.02
CA ALA A 43 10.85 -8.91 -0.56
C ALA A 43 10.01 -9.66 0.50
N ASN A 44 10.64 -10.32 1.47
CA ASN A 44 9.97 -11.06 2.54
C ASN A 44 9.61 -10.20 3.77
N HIS A 45 9.81 -8.87 3.73
CA HIS A 45 9.48 -8.01 4.85
C HIS A 45 7.97 -8.05 5.15
N PRO A 46 7.54 -8.27 6.41
CA PRO A 46 6.12 -8.44 6.75
C PRO A 46 5.23 -7.26 6.31
N ASP A 47 5.69 -6.03 6.50
CA ASP A 47 4.94 -4.84 6.07
C ASP A 47 4.82 -4.74 4.56
N PHE A 48 5.89 -5.04 3.82
CA PHE A 48 5.85 -5.00 2.37
C PHE A 48 4.86 -6.05 1.83
N GLN A 49 4.88 -7.25 2.39
CA GLN A 49 3.91 -8.31 2.09
C GLN A 49 2.47 -7.90 2.43
N LYS A 50 2.27 -7.14 3.51
CA LYS A 50 0.95 -6.60 3.88
C LYS A 50 0.46 -5.58 2.86
N TRP A 51 1.31 -4.67 2.39
CA TRP A 51 0.95 -3.66 1.40
C TRP A 51 0.59 -4.29 0.05
N ILE A 52 1.35 -5.30 -0.39
CA ILE A 52 1.03 -6.08 -1.59
C ILE A 52 -0.35 -6.72 -1.48
N ARG A 53 -0.65 -7.41 -0.37
CA ARG A 53 -1.98 -8.02 -0.16
C ARG A 53 -3.12 -7.00 -0.17
N ASN A 54 -2.90 -5.79 0.36
CA ASN A 54 -3.88 -4.72 0.30
C ASN A 54 -4.14 -4.24 -1.13
N LEU A 55 -3.08 -4.08 -1.93
CA LEU A 55 -3.19 -3.73 -3.35
C LEU A 55 -3.90 -4.81 -4.16
N GLU A 56 -3.55 -6.08 -3.96
CA GLU A 56 -4.23 -7.21 -4.62
C GLU A 56 -5.71 -7.30 -4.24
N ARG A 57 -6.04 -7.01 -2.98
CA ARG A 57 -7.42 -7.02 -2.49
C ARG A 57 -8.24 -5.87 -3.09
N ILE A 58 -7.68 -4.65 -3.17
CA ILE A 58 -8.41 -3.51 -3.74
C ILE A 58 -8.62 -3.66 -5.25
N ASN A 59 -7.70 -4.31 -5.97
CA ASN A 59 -7.83 -4.60 -7.40
C ASN A 59 -9.06 -5.44 -7.74
N LYS A 60 -9.57 -6.23 -6.79
CA LYS A 60 -10.79 -7.05 -6.96
C LYS A 60 -12.08 -6.26 -6.74
N LYS A 61 -11.98 -5.03 -6.23
CA LYS A 61 -13.11 -4.14 -5.91
C LYS A 61 -13.24 -2.95 -6.89
N LEU A 62 -12.25 -2.75 -7.75
CA LEU A 62 -12.31 -1.80 -8.88
C LEU A 62 -13.20 -2.36 -10.01
#